data_AF-F0YG80-F1
#
_entry.id   AF-F0YG80-F1
#
_cell.length_a   1.000
_cell.length_b   1.000
_cell.length_c   1.000
_cell.angle_alpha   90.00
_cell.angle_beta   90.00
_cell.angle_gamma   90.00
#
_symmetry.space_group_name_H-M   'P 1'
#
loop_
_entity.id
_entity.type
_entity.pdbx_description
1 polymer ?
#
loop_
_entity_poly.entity_id
_entity_poly.type
_entity_poly.pdbx_seq_one_letter_code
_entity_poly.pdbx_strand_id
1 'polypeptide(L)'
;MNSMLQLQCLSHTHPLTNYFLEDDGNNRPTFLDEINEDNPLGAGGQIARAYADFVRDVWSGKFAVVVPTALKRSIGTHAPQFSGYQQQDSQELMNYVLDGLHEDLNRIKRKPYTETLESNGRPDAEVSRESWSRFQMRNKSVIVDTCYGQLKSHITCPNCNHESITFDPYLSLSLPLPAAKTRRVAVTLLKLPLGTRPLKLVVAVPARETVGALKDALVALAYGADARSGGDLDLCDVWGHRVYRTFADAFSVEHIKPNDELVAFELDRRGANGKPKGRTVDVLFGKVAAARGSGSAFRAPGAAGAGPAKQYELFGLPLRVAVNDEATCGDLRAKVAAHCARFVASGDGDAYRCCASTASGTRFESDLGAEAEALPSTVQTVTLEWSDEDLAGRVDASERDAVDDHASARRRDDDGGRGAASIDVLDCFRKLAEREQLGETEQWYCAKCKQHSRAFKKLDLWSVPDVLILHLKRFQYAQNTYFVHRQKLDDLVSFPLRDLDLSSQVLGAKDDPRGCLYDLYAVSEHSGGLGGGHYTATAIDDATQVWYHYNDSLVSRADPSTVVSSQAYVLFYKRKAAARA
;
A
#
# COMPACT_ATOMS: atom_id res chain seq x y z
N MET A 1 6.87 17.55 8.47
CA MET A 1 7.98 17.40 9.44
C MET A 1 8.53 15.97 9.40
N ASN A 2 7.65 14.97 9.40
CA ASN A 2 7.99 13.55 9.35
C ASN A 2 8.87 13.14 8.13
N SER A 3 8.80 13.84 7.00
CA SER A 3 9.65 13.58 5.83
C SER A 3 11.13 13.94 6.00
N MET A 4 11.51 14.66 7.07
CA MET A 4 12.92 15.07 7.30
C MET A 4 13.83 13.91 7.70
N LEU A 5 13.29 12.74 8.03
CA LEU A 5 14.08 11.53 8.34
C LEU A 5 14.85 11.01 7.11
N GLN A 6 14.49 11.39 5.89
CA GLN A 6 15.34 11.12 4.73
C GLN A 6 16.66 11.88 4.74
N LEU A 7 16.75 12.98 5.48
CA LEU A 7 18.03 13.63 5.71
C LEU A 7 18.98 12.70 6.48
N GLN A 8 18.46 11.76 7.29
CA GLN A 8 19.30 10.71 7.89
C GLN A 8 19.79 9.72 6.85
N CYS A 9 18.96 9.31 5.89
CA CYS A 9 19.44 8.44 4.80
C CYS A 9 20.51 9.15 3.95
N LEU A 10 20.31 10.44 3.66
CA LEU A 10 21.29 11.25 2.95
C LEU A 10 22.56 11.48 3.77
N SER A 11 22.47 11.70 5.09
CA SER A 11 23.64 11.89 5.97
C SER A 11 24.51 10.64 6.08
N HIS A 12 23.95 9.44 5.90
CA HIS A 12 24.71 8.18 5.83
C HIS A 12 25.29 7.92 4.42
N THR A 13 25.07 8.82 3.46
CA THR A 13 25.69 8.74 2.14
C THR A 13 27.13 9.25 2.21
N HIS A 14 28.05 8.37 2.61
CA HIS A 14 29.45 8.73 2.90
C HIS A 14 30.16 9.58 1.83
N PRO A 15 30.05 9.32 0.51
CA PRO A 15 30.68 10.18 -0.49
C PRO A 15 30.21 11.64 -0.40
N LEU A 16 28.93 11.86 -0.10
CA LEU A 16 28.36 13.20 0.06
C LEU A 16 28.73 13.82 1.41
N THR A 17 28.63 13.04 2.48
CA THR A 17 28.98 13.49 3.85
C THR A 17 30.44 13.85 3.96
N ASN A 18 31.36 13.04 3.41
CA ASN A 18 32.78 13.33 3.40
C ASN A 18 33.07 14.63 2.66
N TYR A 19 32.42 14.85 1.50
CA TYR A 19 32.57 16.11 0.76
C TYR A 19 32.17 17.35 1.58
N PHE A 20 31.11 17.28 2.40
CA PHE A 20 30.71 18.41 3.25
C PHE A 20 31.54 18.54 4.54
N LEU A 21 32.18 17.46 4.98
CA LEU A 21 33.08 17.45 6.15
C LEU A 21 34.55 17.75 5.77
N GLU A 22 34.90 17.66 4.49
CA GLU A 22 36.22 17.99 3.98
C GLU A 22 36.55 19.46 4.19
N ASP A 23 37.78 19.69 4.65
CA ASP A 23 38.30 20.98 5.07
C ASP A 23 39.64 21.24 4.38
N ASP A 24 39.90 22.50 4.02
CA ASP A 24 41.12 22.94 3.33
C ASP A 24 42.37 23.01 4.23
N GLY A 25 42.26 22.53 5.48
CA GLY A 25 43.31 22.56 6.49
C GLY A 25 43.32 23.83 7.34
N ASN A 26 42.48 24.83 7.03
CA ASN A 26 42.28 26.05 7.81
C ASN A 26 40.89 26.12 8.46
N ASN A 27 40.20 24.99 8.62
CA ASN A 27 38.85 24.91 9.20
C ASN A 27 37.77 25.61 8.33
N ARG A 28 38.04 25.78 7.03
CA ARG A 28 37.14 26.26 5.99
C ARG A 28 36.70 25.09 5.07
N PRO A 29 35.38 24.78 5.03
CA PRO A 29 34.87 23.72 4.19
C PRO A 29 35.13 23.93 2.69
N THR A 30 35.62 22.90 2.01
CA THR A 30 36.00 22.94 0.58
C THR A 30 34.81 23.24 -0.34
N PHE A 31 33.60 22.79 0.03
CA PHE A 31 32.40 23.01 -0.76
C PHE A 31 32.05 24.49 -0.95
N LEU A 32 32.52 25.39 -0.07
CA LEU A 32 32.24 26.83 -0.16
C LEU A 32 32.80 27.46 -1.43
N ASP A 33 33.90 26.93 -1.97
CA ASP A 33 34.49 27.43 -3.21
C ASP A 33 33.71 26.97 -4.45
N GLU A 34 32.93 25.89 -4.34
CA GLU A 34 32.08 25.37 -5.41
C GLU A 34 30.67 25.97 -5.43
N ILE A 35 30.28 26.76 -4.41
CA ILE A 35 28.95 27.37 -4.34
C ILE A 35 28.70 28.29 -5.54
N ASN A 36 27.51 28.14 -6.13
CA ASN A 36 27.04 28.93 -7.24
C ASN A 36 25.86 29.83 -6.83
N GLU A 37 26.19 31.04 -6.37
CA GLU A 37 25.19 32.03 -5.96
C GLU A 37 24.43 32.65 -7.14
N ASP A 38 25.05 32.69 -8.32
CA ASP A 38 24.50 33.33 -9.52
C ASP A 38 23.58 32.41 -10.34
N ASN A 39 23.42 31.16 -9.92
CA ASN A 39 22.61 30.20 -10.67
C ASN A 39 21.12 30.55 -10.55
N PRO A 40 20.42 30.90 -11.65
CA PRO A 40 19.00 31.24 -11.60
C PRO A 40 18.10 30.07 -11.20
N LEU A 41 18.60 28.84 -11.26
CA LEU A 41 17.90 27.62 -10.84
C LEU A 41 18.28 27.17 -9.42
N GLY A 42 19.27 27.81 -8.79
CA GLY A 42 19.71 27.52 -7.43
C GLY A 42 18.97 28.34 -6.37
N ALA A 43 19.33 28.10 -5.12
CA ALA A 43 18.80 28.81 -3.94
C ALA A 43 19.81 29.84 -3.40
N GLY A 44 20.68 30.37 -4.26
CA GLY A 44 21.76 31.28 -3.88
C GLY A 44 22.79 30.64 -2.92
N GLY A 45 22.94 29.30 -2.94
CA GLY A 45 23.81 28.58 -2.02
C GLY A 45 23.23 28.40 -0.61
N GLN A 46 21.97 28.77 -0.36
CA GLN A 46 21.37 28.68 0.97
C GLN A 46 21.07 27.23 1.38
N ILE A 47 20.63 26.40 0.43
CA ILE A 47 20.31 25.00 0.70
C ILE A 47 21.61 24.23 0.98
N ALA A 48 22.65 24.45 0.16
CA ALA A 48 23.96 23.83 0.38
C ALA A 48 24.58 24.18 1.75
N ARG A 49 24.56 25.46 2.15
CA ARG A 49 25.08 25.89 3.45
C ARG A 49 24.27 25.30 4.61
N ALA A 50 22.94 25.38 4.55
CA ALA A 50 22.08 24.87 5.61
C ALA A 50 22.18 23.34 5.75
N TYR A 51 22.39 22.62 4.64
CA TYR A 51 22.62 21.17 4.65
C TYR A 51 24.00 20.83 5.22
N ALA A 52 25.05 21.56 4.84
CA ALA A 52 26.39 21.35 5.38
C ALA A 52 26.46 21.58 6.91
N ASP A 53 25.82 22.65 7.40
CA ASP A 53 25.71 22.91 8.83
C ASP A 53 24.99 21.74 9.56
N PHE A 54 23.90 21.24 8.98
CA PHE A 54 23.19 20.09 9.50
C PHE A 54 24.06 18.82 9.55
N VAL A 55 24.76 18.49 8.45
CA VAL A 55 25.65 17.31 8.39
C VAL A 55 26.76 17.44 9.42
N ARG A 56 27.38 18.61 9.54
CA ARG A 56 28.44 18.86 10.53
C ARG A 56 27.91 18.69 11.96
N ASP A 57 26.72 19.19 12.27
CA ASP A 57 26.14 19.05 13.61
C ASP A 57 25.83 17.58 13.93
N VAL A 58 25.24 16.84 12.98
CA VAL A 58 24.91 15.41 13.12
C VAL A 58 26.17 14.55 13.34
N TRP A 59 27.22 14.80 12.55
CA TRP A 59 28.47 14.03 12.61
C TRP A 59 29.51 14.60 13.59
N SER A 60 29.19 15.68 14.31
CA SER A 60 30.10 16.28 15.31
C SER A 60 30.29 15.42 16.57
N GLY A 61 29.37 14.49 16.84
CA GLY A 61 29.30 13.73 18.09
C GLY A 61 28.90 14.54 19.33
N LYS A 62 28.59 15.85 19.18
CA LYS A 62 28.25 16.74 20.30
C LYS A 62 26.77 16.70 20.70
N PHE A 63 25.90 16.30 19.77
CA PHE A 63 24.45 16.34 19.95
C PHE A 63 23.85 14.94 19.80
N ALA A 64 22.94 14.58 20.70
CA ALA A 64 22.14 13.36 20.55
C ALA A 64 20.99 13.55 19.54
N VAL A 65 20.48 14.78 19.41
CA VAL A 65 19.38 15.15 18.52
C VAL A 65 19.66 16.52 17.93
N VAL A 66 19.54 16.64 16.60
CA VAL A 66 19.72 17.91 15.87
C VAL A 66 18.40 18.29 15.23
N VAL A 67 17.96 19.54 15.42
CA VAL A 67 16.74 20.06 14.82
C VAL A 67 17.08 20.91 13.58
N PRO A 68 16.80 20.43 12.36
CA PRO A 68 17.16 21.08 11.09
C PRO A 68 16.29 22.31 10.75
N THR A 69 16.23 23.30 11.66
CA THR A 69 15.37 24.49 11.52
C THR A 69 15.81 25.38 10.36
N ALA A 70 17.13 25.59 10.19
CA ALA A 70 17.69 26.40 9.11
C ALA A 70 17.38 25.80 7.74
N LEU A 71 17.61 24.48 7.60
CA LEU A 71 17.33 23.75 6.37
C LEU A 71 15.83 23.73 6.04
N LYS A 72 14.97 23.46 7.03
CA LYS A 72 13.51 23.52 6.85
C LYS A 72 13.04 24.90 6.37
N ARG A 73 13.59 25.97 6.94
CA ARG A 73 13.26 27.34 6.54
C ARG A 73 13.71 27.60 5.10
N SER A 74 14.94 27.24 4.74
CA SER A 74 15.48 27.44 3.40
C SER A 74 14.65 26.69 2.33
N ILE A 75 14.29 25.43 2.60
CA ILE A 75 13.42 24.64 1.71
C ILE A 75 12.03 25.28 1.61
N GLY A 76 11.41 25.68 2.72
CA GLY A 76 10.08 26.29 2.71
C GLY A 76 10.01 27.64 1.98
N THR A 77 11.12 28.38 1.91
CA THR A 77 11.22 29.64 1.14
C THR A 77 11.24 29.39 -0.37
N HIS A 78 11.96 28.37 -0.83
CA HIS A 78 12.13 28.09 -2.27
C HIS A 78 11.08 27.11 -2.82
N ALA A 79 10.46 26.31 -1.95
CA ALA A 79 9.40 25.36 -2.26
C ALA A 79 8.26 25.49 -1.24
N PRO A 80 7.29 26.41 -1.49
CA PRO A 80 6.17 26.67 -0.58
C PRO A 80 5.33 25.43 -0.26
N GLN A 81 5.31 24.41 -1.12
CA GLN A 81 4.62 23.14 -0.87
C GLN A 81 5.13 22.43 0.40
N PHE A 82 6.40 22.62 0.78
CA PHE A 82 7.00 22.05 1.99
C PHE A 82 6.93 22.96 3.22
N SER A 83 6.37 24.17 3.09
CA SER A 83 6.25 25.14 4.20
C SER A 83 5.14 24.78 5.21
N GLY A 84 4.14 24.00 4.77
CA GLY A 84 3.00 23.61 5.58
C GLY A 84 3.30 22.55 6.64
N TYR A 85 2.31 22.30 7.50
CA TYR A 85 2.33 21.21 8.49
C TYR A 85 1.67 19.93 7.99
N GLN A 86 1.21 19.91 6.74
CA GLN A 86 0.64 18.73 6.11
C GLN A 86 1.73 17.66 5.91
N GLN A 87 1.32 16.40 5.91
CA GLN A 87 2.21 15.31 5.55
C GLN A 87 2.52 15.38 4.06
N GLN A 88 3.79 15.24 3.73
CA GLN A 88 4.28 15.33 2.36
C GLN A 88 4.92 14.00 1.96
N ASP A 89 4.97 13.76 0.65
CA ASP A 89 5.75 12.66 0.12
C ASP A 89 7.23 12.93 0.41
N SER A 90 7.82 11.95 1.08
CA SER A 90 9.19 12.00 1.51
C SER A 90 10.12 11.91 0.28
N GLN A 91 9.76 11.12 -0.74
CA GLN A 91 10.52 11.04 -1.98
C GLN A 91 10.59 12.39 -2.72
N GLU A 92 9.52 13.18 -2.70
CA GLU A 92 9.47 14.50 -3.33
C GLU A 92 10.42 15.47 -2.62
N LEU A 93 10.40 15.49 -1.28
CA LEU A 93 11.32 16.31 -0.48
C LEU A 93 12.79 15.93 -0.75
N MET A 94 13.10 14.65 -0.78
CA MET A 94 14.46 14.16 -1.03
C MET A 94 14.97 14.60 -2.40
N ASN A 95 14.17 14.40 -3.45
CA ASN A 95 14.55 14.83 -4.80
C ASN A 95 14.75 16.35 -4.86
N TYR A 96 13.88 17.12 -4.19
CA TYR A 96 14.02 18.58 -4.13
C TYR A 96 15.31 19.01 -3.43
N VAL A 97 15.67 18.36 -2.31
CA VAL A 97 16.93 18.66 -1.61
C VAL A 97 18.13 18.31 -2.49
N LEU A 98 18.14 17.14 -3.13
CA LEU A 98 19.23 16.72 -4.00
C LEU A 98 19.37 17.61 -5.24
N ASP A 99 18.26 18.05 -5.85
CA ASP A 99 18.25 19.00 -6.97
C ASP A 99 18.74 20.39 -6.52
N GLY A 100 18.26 20.88 -5.37
CA GLY A 100 18.73 22.13 -4.78
C GLY A 100 20.22 22.11 -4.44
N LEU A 101 20.73 21.00 -3.89
CA LEU A 101 22.16 20.79 -3.66
C LEU A 101 22.94 20.71 -4.96
N HIS A 102 22.39 20.06 -5.99
CA HIS A 102 23.01 20.00 -7.31
C HIS A 102 23.17 21.40 -7.91
N GLU A 103 22.10 22.19 -7.90
CA GLU A 103 22.08 23.52 -8.50
C GLU A 103 22.94 24.53 -7.71
N ASP A 104 22.92 24.47 -6.38
CA ASP A 104 23.78 25.30 -5.52
C ASP A 104 25.28 24.95 -5.67
N LEU A 105 25.62 23.70 -6.00
CA LEU A 105 27.00 23.22 -6.18
C LEU A 105 27.37 22.98 -7.66
N ASN A 106 26.58 23.54 -8.59
CA ASN A 106 26.86 23.36 -10.01
C ASN A 106 28.05 24.21 -10.42
N ARG A 107 29.15 23.54 -10.79
CA ARG A 107 30.40 24.15 -11.26
C ARG A 107 30.23 24.90 -12.58
N ILE A 108 29.15 24.61 -13.33
CA ILE A 108 28.81 25.30 -14.57
C ILE A 108 28.03 26.60 -14.25
N LYS A 109 28.68 27.75 -14.41
CA LYS A 109 28.07 29.06 -14.13
C LYS A 109 27.07 29.52 -15.18
N ARG A 110 27.32 29.22 -16.47
CA ARG A 110 26.42 29.57 -17.58
C ARG A 110 26.05 28.31 -18.35
N LYS A 111 24.80 27.87 -18.21
CA LYS A 111 24.29 26.68 -18.87
C LYS A 111 24.09 26.96 -20.37
N PRO A 112 24.85 26.34 -21.29
CA PRO A 112 24.60 26.47 -22.71
C PRO A 112 23.26 25.85 -23.10
N TYR A 113 22.65 26.34 -24.18
CA TYR A 113 21.49 25.67 -24.79
C TYR A 113 21.96 24.36 -25.44
N THR A 114 21.26 23.28 -25.15
CA THR A 114 21.54 21.95 -25.71
C THR A 114 20.24 21.33 -26.19
N GLU A 115 20.23 20.84 -27.43
CA GLU A 115 19.11 20.08 -27.96
C GLU A 115 19.16 18.63 -27.50
N THR A 116 17.96 18.05 -27.30
CA THR A 116 17.79 16.63 -27.00
C THR A 116 18.26 15.79 -28.18
N LEU A 117 19.11 14.80 -27.90
CA LEU A 117 19.57 13.85 -28.89
C LEU A 117 18.58 12.69 -29.02
N GLU A 118 18.03 12.52 -30.21
CA GLU A 118 17.40 11.27 -30.62
C GLU A 118 18.45 10.37 -31.30
N SER A 119 18.35 9.05 -31.08
CA SER A 119 19.30 8.09 -31.64
C SER A 119 19.37 8.15 -33.18
N ASN A 120 18.24 8.37 -33.86
CA ASN A 120 18.14 8.42 -35.33
C ASN A 120 18.82 7.23 -36.05
N GLY A 121 18.86 6.06 -35.40
CA GLY A 121 19.48 4.83 -35.94
C GLY A 121 20.98 4.69 -35.69
N ARG A 122 21.60 5.59 -34.91
CA ARG A 122 23.00 5.47 -34.46
C ARG A 122 23.15 4.39 -33.38
N PRO A 123 24.36 3.85 -33.17
CA PRO A 123 24.62 2.91 -32.09
C PRO A 123 24.31 3.52 -30.72
N ASP A 124 23.57 2.77 -29.88
CA ASP A 124 23.14 3.21 -28.55
C ASP A 124 24.30 3.74 -27.69
N ALA A 125 25.45 3.06 -27.70
CA ALA A 125 26.63 3.45 -26.91
C ALA A 125 27.26 4.78 -27.33
N GLU A 126 27.10 5.21 -28.59
CA GLU A 126 27.56 6.53 -29.02
C GLU A 126 26.59 7.62 -28.58
N VAL A 127 25.29 7.38 -28.79
CA VAL A 127 24.23 8.34 -28.44
C VAL A 127 24.17 8.54 -26.93
N SER A 128 24.34 7.48 -26.14
CA SER A 128 24.35 7.55 -24.68
C SER A 128 25.52 8.40 -24.18
N ARG A 129 26.74 8.19 -24.71
CA ARG A 129 27.95 8.96 -24.36
C ARG A 129 27.81 10.43 -24.76
N GLU A 130 27.27 10.70 -25.95
CA GLU A 130 27.04 12.07 -26.41
C GLU A 130 25.97 12.77 -25.55
N SER A 131 24.86 12.10 -25.25
CA SER A 131 23.82 12.61 -24.35
C SER A 131 24.38 12.91 -22.95
N TRP A 132 25.20 12.00 -22.40
CA TRP A 132 25.85 12.17 -21.10
C TRP A 132 26.84 13.33 -21.10
N SER A 133 27.63 13.49 -22.18
CA SER A 133 28.54 14.63 -22.34
C SER A 133 27.77 15.95 -22.40
N ARG A 134 26.66 16.00 -23.15
CA ARG A 134 25.77 17.19 -23.19
C ARG A 134 25.16 17.52 -21.84
N PHE A 135 24.77 16.51 -21.08
CA PHE A 135 24.29 16.68 -19.71
C PHE A 135 25.38 17.28 -18.81
N GLN A 136 26.61 16.73 -18.84
CA GLN A 136 27.74 17.24 -18.06
C GLN A 136 28.17 18.67 -18.44
N MET A 137 27.96 19.10 -19.69
CA MET A 137 28.23 20.49 -20.10
C MET A 137 27.33 21.50 -19.37
N ARG A 138 26.19 21.07 -18.84
CA ARG A 138 25.24 21.92 -18.11
C ARG A 138 25.22 21.65 -16.61
N ASN A 139 25.52 20.41 -16.22
CA ASN A 139 25.31 19.90 -14.88
C ASN A 139 26.58 19.18 -14.42
N LYS A 140 27.38 19.85 -13.59
CA LYS A 140 28.61 19.27 -13.02
C LYS A 140 28.69 19.59 -11.54
N SER A 141 28.37 18.63 -10.69
CA SER A 141 28.46 18.75 -9.24
C SER A 141 28.71 17.39 -8.59
N VAL A 142 29.05 17.38 -7.30
CA VAL A 142 29.21 16.15 -6.50
C VAL A 142 27.97 15.22 -6.57
N ILE A 143 26.78 15.79 -6.71
CA ILE A 143 25.53 15.03 -6.83
C ILE A 143 25.47 14.29 -8.17
N VAL A 144 25.89 14.94 -9.27
CA VAL A 144 25.97 14.30 -10.60
C VAL A 144 27.01 13.18 -10.60
N ASP A 145 28.15 13.44 -9.97
CA ASP A 145 29.24 12.46 -9.91
C ASP A 145 28.84 11.22 -9.08
N THR A 146 28.00 11.38 -8.06
CA THR A 146 27.69 10.32 -7.08
C THR A 146 26.36 9.60 -7.35
N CYS A 147 25.29 10.34 -7.65
CA CYS A 147 23.90 9.84 -7.58
C CYS A 147 23.21 9.72 -8.95
N TYR A 148 23.77 10.31 -10.02
CA TYR A 148 23.13 10.29 -11.33
C TYR A 148 23.50 9.06 -12.17
N GLY A 149 22.50 8.39 -12.73
CA GLY A 149 22.63 7.36 -13.76
C GLY A 149 21.95 7.77 -15.06
N GLN A 150 21.83 6.85 -16.00
CA GLN A 150 21.17 7.07 -17.30
C GLN A 150 20.14 5.97 -17.61
N LEU A 151 18.96 6.38 -18.05
CA LEU A 151 17.90 5.53 -18.59
C LEU A 151 17.91 5.61 -20.12
N LYS A 152 17.54 4.51 -20.77
CA LYS A 152 17.20 4.46 -22.19
C LYS A 152 15.68 4.47 -22.33
N SER A 153 15.13 5.58 -22.82
CA SER A 153 13.71 5.72 -23.10
C SER A 153 13.44 5.34 -24.55
N HIS A 154 12.58 4.35 -24.76
CA HIS A 154 12.12 3.96 -26.10
C HIS A 154 10.62 4.21 -26.22
N ILE A 155 10.25 5.14 -27.08
CA ILE A 155 8.86 5.51 -27.36
C ILE A 155 8.50 5.07 -28.80
N THR A 156 7.43 4.30 -28.94
CA THR A 156 6.93 3.81 -30.23
C THR A 156 5.52 4.33 -30.50
N CYS A 157 5.34 5.06 -31.59
CA CYS A 157 4.02 5.54 -32.02
C CYS A 157 3.16 4.38 -32.58
N PRO A 158 1.93 4.15 -32.08
CA PRO A 158 1.05 3.08 -32.59
C PRO A 158 0.54 3.34 -34.01
N ASN A 159 0.52 4.61 -34.45
CA ASN A 159 -0.10 4.98 -35.72
C ASN A 159 0.87 4.86 -36.91
N CYS A 160 2.15 5.17 -36.71
CA CYS A 160 3.16 5.17 -37.77
C CYS A 160 4.38 4.28 -37.49
N ASN A 161 4.41 3.58 -36.35
CA ASN A 161 5.55 2.78 -35.88
C ASN A 161 6.88 3.55 -35.84
N HIS A 162 6.84 4.88 -35.74
CA HIS A 162 8.04 5.66 -35.51
C HIS A 162 8.56 5.41 -34.09
N GLU A 163 9.82 5.03 -34.02
CA GLU A 163 10.58 4.86 -32.79
C GLU A 163 11.39 6.12 -32.51
N SER A 164 11.24 6.66 -31.30
CA SER A 164 12.11 7.69 -30.73
C SER A 164 12.84 7.07 -29.54
N ILE A 165 14.16 7.08 -29.60
CA ILE A 165 15.05 6.55 -28.56
C ILE A 165 15.87 7.71 -28.02
N THR A 166 15.73 7.97 -26.72
CA THR A 166 16.46 9.01 -25.99
C THR A 166 17.17 8.42 -24.78
N PHE A 167 18.22 9.10 -24.32
CA PHE A 167 18.97 8.71 -23.13
C PHE A 167 18.88 9.81 -22.09
N ASP A 168 18.17 9.53 -21.01
CA ASP A 168 17.74 10.52 -20.02
C ASP A 168 18.47 10.29 -18.69
N PRO A 169 19.07 11.33 -18.09
CA PRO A 169 19.70 11.22 -16.77
C PRO A 169 18.63 11.01 -15.69
N TYR A 170 18.93 10.23 -14.67
CA TYR A 170 18.05 10.04 -13.51
C TYR A 170 18.82 10.17 -12.20
N LEU A 171 18.13 10.67 -11.16
CA LEU A 171 18.67 10.80 -9.80
C LEU A 171 18.15 9.70 -8.87
N SER A 172 16.85 9.37 -8.96
CA SER A 172 16.22 8.28 -8.23
C SER A 172 15.32 7.46 -9.16
N LEU A 173 15.27 6.13 -8.96
CA LEU A 173 14.42 5.24 -9.75
C LEU A 173 13.14 4.96 -8.99
N SER A 174 12.00 5.34 -9.58
CA SER A 174 10.68 4.98 -9.04
C SER A 174 10.24 3.65 -9.62
N LEU A 175 10.41 2.59 -8.83
CA LEU A 175 10.11 1.22 -9.21
C LEU A 175 8.62 0.91 -9.01
N PRO A 176 7.88 0.56 -10.08
CA PRO A 176 6.52 0.08 -9.96
C PRO A 176 6.51 -1.30 -9.29
N LEU A 177 5.62 -1.50 -8.33
CA LEU A 177 5.41 -2.82 -7.75
C LEU A 177 4.56 -3.66 -8.73
N PRO A 178 5.00 -4.86 -9.12
CA PRO A 178 4.13 -5.80 -9.80
C PRO A 178 2.94 -6.13 -8.89
N ALA A 179 1.74 -6.26 -9.45
CA ALA A 179 0.60 -6.75 -8.68
C ALA A 179 0.96 -8.13 -8.09
N ALA A 180 0.75 -8.31 -6.78
CA ALA A 180 1.08 -9.55 -6.11
C ALA A 180 0.48 -10.74 -6.88
N LYS A 181 1.35 -11.64 -7.36
CA LYS A 181 0.96 -12.78 -8.22
C LYS A 181 -0.12 -13.64 -7.57
N THR A 182 -0.13 -13.71 -6.24
CA THR A 182 -1.12 -14.41 -5.42
C THR A 182 -1.29 -13.70 -4.08
N ARG A 183 -2.51 -13.31 -3.76
CA ARG A 183 -2.91 -12.75 -2.48
C ARG A 183 -3.49 -13.85 -1.59
N ARG A 184 -3.08 -13.90 -0.32
CA ARG A 184 -3.70 -14.77 0.68
C ARG A 184 -4.83 -14.02 1.36
N VAL A 185 -6.04 -14.55 1.22
CA VAL A 185 -7.25 -13.95 1.77
C VAL A 185 -7.78 -14.88 2.86
N ALA A 186 -7.89 -14.37 4.08
CA ALA A 186 -8.52 -15.07 5.19
C ALA A 186 -10.03 -14.79 5.15
N VAL A 187 -10.84 -15.84 5.19
CA VAL A 187 -12.31 -15.75 5.12
C VAL A 187 -12.90 -16.69 6.15
N THR A 188 -13.86 -16.20 6.94
CA THR A 188 -14.66 -17.03 7.84
C THR A 188 -15.88 -17.54 7.09
N LEU A 189 -15.98 -18.85 6.90
CA LEU A 189 -17.08 -19.50 6.18
C LEU A 189 -18.13 -19.99 7.17
N LEU A 190 -19.38 -19.54 7.02
CA LEU A 190 -20.54 -20.12 7.68
C LEU A 190 -21.19 -21.14 6.75
N LYS A 191 -21.04 -22.42 7.09
CA LYS A 191 -21.55 -23.56 6.32
C LYS A 191 -23.02 -23.86 6.64
N LEU A 192 -23.67 -24.55 5.72
CA LEU A 192 -24.92 -25.27 5.97
C LEU A 192 -24.63 -26.74 6.37
N PRO A 193 -25.41 -27.34 7.28
CA PRO A 193 -26.60 -26.82 7.95
C PRO A 193 -26.29 -25.75 9.01
N LEU A 194 -27.23 -24.81 9.21
CA LEU A 194 -27.11 -23.76 10.23
C LEU A 194 -26.98 -24.40 11.63
N GLY A 195 -25.94 -24.00 12.38
CA GLY A 195 -25.61 -24.57 13.69
C GLY A 195 -24.22 -25.21 13.75
N THR A 196 -23.54 -25.40 12.61
CA THR A 196 -22.11 -25.75 12.59
C THR A 196 -21.23 -24.57 13.01
N ARG A 197 -20.09 -24.85 13.64
CA ARG A 197 -19.10 -23.82 13.96
C ARG A 197 -18.58 -23.15 12.66
N PRO A 198 -18.42 -21.82 12.63
CA PRO A 198 -17.79 -21.15 11.49
C PRO A 198 -16.38 -21.68 11.26
N LEU A 199 -16.00 -21.83 9.98
CA LEU A 199 -14.70 -22.37 9.59
C LEU A 199 -13.83 -21.26 9.01
N LYS A 200 -12.68 -20.99 9.63
CA LYS A 200 -11.70 -20.05 9.10
C LYS A 200 -10.85 -20.72 8.02
N LEU A 201 -10.86 -20.13 6.83
CA LEU A 201 -10.14 -20.59 5.65
C LEU A 201 -9.17 -19.50 5.20
N VAL A 202 -7.98 -19.91 4.73
CA VAL A 202 -7.06 -19.01 4.04
C VAL A 202 -6.85 -19.53 2.62
N VAL A 203 -7.17 -18.70 1.63
CA VAL A 203 -7.09 -19.04 0.21
C VAL A 203 -6.06 -18.18 -0.48
N ALA A 204 -5.21 -18.76 -1.32
CA ALA A 204 -4.30 -18.03 -2.18
C ALA A 204 -4.93 -17.84 -3.57
N VAL A 205 -5.20 -16.60 -3.95
CA VAL A 205 -5.83 -16.25 -5.23
C VAL A 205 -5.06 -15.10 -5.88
N PRO A 206 -4.77 -15.12 -7.19
CA PRO A 206 -4.16 -13.99 -7.88
C PRO A 206 -4.90 -12.66 -7.67
N ALA A 207 -4.19 -11.55 -7.49
CA ALA A 207 -4.83 -10.26 -7.16
C ALA A 207 -5.79 -9.75 -8.25
N ARG A 208 -5.52 -10.11 -9.52
CA ARG A 208 -6.36 -9.74 -10.68
C ARG A 208 -7.56 -10.64 -10.91
N GLU A 209 -7.66 -11.74 -10.16
CA GLU A 209 -8.81 -12.64 -10.27
C GLU A 209 -10.07 -11.99 -9.71
N THR A 210 -11.19 -12.62 -10.02
CA THR A 210 -12.51 -12.17 -9.62
C THR A 210 -12.90 -12.75 -8.26
N VAL A 211 -13.83 -12.08 -7.57
CA VAL A 211 -14.43 -12.59 -6.33
C VAL A 211 -15.13 -13.93 -6.58
N GLY A 212 -15.66 -14.17 -7.79
CA GLY A 212 -16.16 -15.49 -8.19
C GLY A 212 -15.12 -16.58 -8.06
N ALA A 213 -13.91 -16.38 -8.60
CA ALA A 213 -12.81 -17.33 -8.47
C ALA A 213 -12.38 -17.55 -7.01
N LEU A 214 -12.44 -16.51 -6.17
CA LEU A 214 -12.21 -16.63 -4.73
C LEU A 214 -13.28 -17.49 -4.05
N LYS A 215 -14.56 -17.34 -4.39
CA LYS A 215 -15.67 -18.18 -3.90
C LYS A 215 -15.49 -19.63 -4.32
N ASP A 216 -15.15 -19.89 -5.59
CA ASP A 216 -14.91 -21.24 -6.10
C ASP A 216 -13.76 -21.93 -5.34
N ALA A 217 -12.68 -21.19 -5.08
CA ALA A 217 -11.55 -21.70 -4.32
C ALA A 217 -11.90 -21.94 -2.84
N LEU A 218 -12.78 -21.13 -2.23
CA LEU A 218 -13.33 -21.38 -0.90
C LEU A 218 -14.16 -22.66 -0.87
N VAL A 219 -15.07 -22.87 -1.84
CA VAL A 219 -15.87 -24.09 -1.94
C VAL A 219 -14.98 -25.32 -2.09
N ALA A 220 -14.00 -25.25 -3.00
CA ALA A 220 -13.06 -26.34 -3.23
C ALA A 220 -12.25 -26.72 -1.98
N LEU A 221 -11.80 -25.73 -1.20
CA LEU A 221 -11.08 -25.97 0.05
C LEU A 221 -11.97 -26.46 1.18
N ALA A 222 -13.20 -25.95 1.26
CA ALA A 222 -14.13 -26.25 2.33
C ALA A 222 -14.79 -27.63 2.20
N TYR A 223 -15.02 -28.09 0.96
CA TYR A 223 -15.78 -29.30 0.64
C TYR A 223 -14.99 -30.36 -0.14
N GLY A 224 -13.79 -30.05 -0.66
CA GLY A 224 -12.93 -31.03 -1.34
C GLY A 224 -13.63 -31.71 -2.52
N ALA A 225 -13.70 -33.05 -2.49
CA ALA A 225 -14.34 -33.87 -3.53
C ALA A 225 -15.87 -33.68 -3.61
N ASP A 226 -16.49 -33.15 -2.54
CA ASP A 226 -17.92 -32.90 -2.43
C ASP A 226 -18.31 -31.46 -2.82
N ALA A 227 -17.46 -30.75 -3.57
CA ALA A 227 -17.67 -29.37 -4.02
C ALA A 227 -18.99 -29.14 -4.80
N ARG A 228 -19.66 -30.20 -5.27
CA ARG A 228 -21.02 -30.13 -5.84
C ARG A 228 -22.10 -29.77 -4.81
N SER A 229 -21.77 -29.79 -3.53
CA SER A 229 -22.68 -29.55 -2.40
C SER A 229 -22.72 -28.09 -1.96
N GLY A 230 -21.65 -27.31 -2.23
CA GLY A 230 -21.56 -25.89 -1.90
C GLY A 230 -21.95 -25.04 -3.11
N GLY A 231 -23.18 -24.53 -3.12
CA GLY A 231 -23.81 -24.02 -4.36
C GLY A 231 -23.95 -22.50 -4.48
N ASP A 232 -23.96 -21.74 -3.39
CA ASP A 232 -24.15 -20.28 -3.43
C ASP A 232 -23.50 -19.64 -2.21
N LEU A 233 -22.41 -18.88 -2.43
CA LEU A 233 -21.70 -18.17 -1.38
C LEU A 233 -21.85 -16.67 -1.58
N ASP A 234 -22.27 -15.96 -0.53
CA ASP A 234 -22.19 -14.50 -0.46
C ASP A 234 -20.96 -14.07 0.34
N LEU A 235 -19.99 -13.45 -0.35
CA LEU A 235 -18.80 -12.90 0.29
C LEU A 235 -19.07 -11.46 0.75
N CYS A 236 -18.92 -11.23 2.05
CA CYS A 236 -19.26 -9.98 2.70
C CYS A 236 -18.07 -9.43 3.50
N ASP A 237 -17.93 -8.11 3.49
CA ASP A 237 -17.11 -7.38 4.46
C ASP A 237 -17.97 -7.06 5.69
N VAL A 238 -17.54 -7.53 6.85
CA VAL A 238 -18.22 -7.32 8.14
C VAL A 238 -17.48 -6.23 8.92
N TRP A 239 -18.22 -5.20 9.34
CA TRP A 239 -17.66 -4.13 10.16
C TRP A 239 -18.65 -3.75 11.27
N GLY A 240 -18.17 -3.72 12.51
CA GLY A 240 -19.00 -3.40 13.68
C GLY A 240 -20.17 -4.37 13.86
N HIS A 241 -19.94 -5.66 13.65
CA HIS A 241 -20.94 -6.75 13.74
C HIS A 241 -22.08 -6.66 12.69
N ARG A 242 -21.86 -5.96 11.57
CA ARG A 242 -22.83 -5.83 10.47
C ARG A 242 -22.18 -6.14 9.14
N VAL A 243 -22.98 -6.61 8.19
CA VAL A 243 -22.55 -6.66 6.79
C VAL A 243 -22.48 -5.23 6.26
N TYR A 244 -21.25 -4.74 6.06
CA TYR A 244 -20.99 -3.41 5.53
C TYR A 244 -21.10 -3.39 4.01
N ARG A 245 -20.57 -4.42 3.36
CA ARG A 245 -20.54 -4.53 1.91
C ARG A 245 -20.64 -5.99 1.46
N THR A 246 -21.40 -6.23 0.39
CA THR A 246 -21.41 -7.53 -0.30
C THR A 246 -20.62 -7.40 -1.61
N PHE A 247 -19.73 -8.33 -1.88
CA PHE A 247 -18.90 -8.32 -3.09
C PHE A 247 -19.60 -9.09 -4.22
N ALA A 248 -19.80 -8.41 -5.36
CA ALA A 248 -20.29 -9.05 -6.58
C ALA A 248 -19.19 -9.91 -7.22
N ASP A 249 -19.58 -10.99 -7.90
CA ASP A 249 -18.63 -11.97 -8.45
C ASP A 249 -17.65 -11.35 -9.45
N ALA A 250 -18.09 -10.37 -10.24
CA ALA A 250 -17.26 -9.67 -11.23
C ALA A 250 -16.25 -8.68 -10.61
N PHE A 251 -16.28 -8.47 -9.30
CA PHE A 251 -15.37 -7.55 -8.63
C PHE A 251 -13.97 -8.16 -8.49
N SER A 252 -12.92 -7.35 -8.62
CA SER A 252 -11.54 -7.84 -8.51
C SER A 252 -11.09 -7.95 -7.05
N VAL A 253 -10.34 -9.02 -6.73
CA VAL A 253 -9.74 -9.30 -5.41
C VAL A 253 -8.76 -8.20 -4.96
N GLU A 254 -8.21 -7.42 -5.88
CA GLU A 254 -7.35 -6.26 -5.60
C GLU A 254 -7.99 -5.25 -4.62
N HIS A 255 -9.30 -5.07 -4.73
CA HIS A 255 -10.04 -4.04 -3.97
C HIS A 255 -10.46 -4.46 -2.56
N ILE A 256 -10.25 -5.72 -2.19
CA ILE A 256 -10.38 -6.18 -0.81
C ILE A 256 -9.25 -5.52 -0.02
N LYS A 257 -9.48 -4.98 1.17
CA LYS A 257 -8.39 -4.39 1.98
C LYS A 257 -7.82 -5.42 2.96
N PRO A 258 -6.57 -5.25 3.42
CA PRO A 258 -5.99 -6.15 4.43
C PRO A 258 -6.73 -6.16 5.77
N ASN A 259 -7.45 -5.08 6.10
CA ASN A 259 -8.20 -4.93 7.34
C ASN A 259 -9.68 -5.30 7.21
N ASP A 260 -10.15 -5.73 6.04
CA ASP A 260 -11.55 -6.13 5.84
C ASP A 260 -11.78 -7.49 6.53
N GLU A 261 -12.82 -7.60 7.34
CA GLU A 261 -13.19 -8.86 8.01
C GLU A 261 -14.14 -9.64 7.09
N LEU A 262 -13.58 -10.53 6.29
CA LEU A 262 -14.35 -11.24 5.27
C LEU A 262 -15.09 -12.44 5.84
N VAL A 263 -16.39 -12.45 5.63
CA VAL A 263 -17.29 -13.55 5.99
C VAL A 263 -18.01 -14.04 4.75
N ALA A 264 -17.90 -15.35 4.47
CA ALA A 264 -18.64 -16.01 3.40
C ALA A 264 -19.84 -16.75 4.00
N PHE A 265 -21.03 -16.44 3.52
CA PHE A 265 -22.28 -17.09 3.95
C PHE A 265 -22.74 -18.08 2.89
N GLU A 266 -22.93 -19.34 3.28
CA GLU A 266 -23.55 -20.33 2.41
C GLU A 266 -25.07 -20.21 2.43
N LEU A 267 -25.66 -20.07 1.24
CA LEU A 267 -27.08 -19.79 1.05
C LEU A 267 -27.79 -20.97 0.37
N ASP A 268 -28.93 -21.38 0.92
CA ASP A 268 -29.79 -22.41 0.32
C ASP A 268 -30.76 -21.78 -0.70
N ARG A 269 -30.25 -21.41 -1.88
CA ARG A 269 -31.03 -20.83 -2.99
C ARG A 269 -31.24 -21.84 -4.12
N ARG A 270 -31.96 -22.94 -3.87
CA ARG A 270 -32.28 -23.93 -4.91
C ARG A 270 -33.41 -23.44 -5.82
N GLY A 271 -33.06 -22.77 -6.91
CA GLY A 271 -34.01 -22.44 -8.00
C GLY A 271 -34.18 -23.57 -9.02
N ALA A 272 -35.40 -23.77 -9.52
CA ALA A 272 -35.74 -24.84 -10.48
C ALA A 272 -34.98 -24.80 -11.83
N ASN A 273 -34.28 -23.70 -12.15
CA ASN A 273 -33.53 -23.48 -13.40
C ASN A 273 -32.06 -23.06 -13.19
N GLY A 274 -31.46 -23.33 -12.02
CA GLY A 274 -30.05 -22.98 -11.75
C GLY A 274 -29.76 -21.48 -11.59
N LYS A 275 -30.79 -20.62 -11.51
CA LYS A 275 -30.66 -19.23 -11.05
C LYS A 275 -31.07 -19.13 -9.58
N PRO A 276 -30.30 -18.43 -8.72
CA PRO A 276 -30.67 -18.22 -7.33
C PRO A 276 -32.02 -17.50 -7.27
N LYS A 277 -32.98 -18.11 -6.59
CA LYS A 277 -34.32 -17.53 -6.33
C LYS A 277 -34.43 -17.24 -4.83
N GLY A 278 -35.05 -16.12 -4.47
CA GLY A 278 -35.18 -15.65 -3.09
C GLY A 278 -34.31 -14.43 -2.79
N ARG A 279 -34.58 -13.76 -1.68
CA ARG A 279 -33.87 -12.58 -1.16
C ARG A 279 -33.04 -12.95 0.07
N THR A 280 -32.08 -12.12 0.45
CA THR A 280 -31.27 -12.32 1.66
C THR A 280 -31.77 -11.45 2.79
N VAL A 281 -31.76 -11.98 4.01
CA VAL A 281 -32.07 -11.25 5.25
C VAL A 281 -30.85 -11.33 6.16
N ASP A 282 -30.43 -10.17 6.65
CA ASP A 282 -29.33 -10.05 7.60
C ASP A 282 -29.87 -10.18 9.03
N VAL A 283 -29.33 -11.10 9.80
CA VAL A 283 -29.66 -11.34 11.21
C VAL A 283 -28.51 -10.81 12.06
N LEU A 284 -28.81 -9.85 12.92
CA LEU A 284 -27.89 -9.20 13.83
C LEU A 284 -28.17 -9.64 15.26
N PHE A 285 -27.15 -9.75 16.10
CA PHE A 285 -27.30 -10.04 17.52
C PHE A 285 -27.08 -8.75 18.30
N GLY A 286 -28.06 -8.34 19.11
CA GLY A 286 -28.00 -7.09 19.85
C GLY A 286 -28.60 -7.17 21.25
N LYS A 287 -28.00 -6.48 22.20
CA LYS A 287 -28.58 -6.24 23.54
C LYS A 287 -29.10 -4.81 23.63
N VAL A 288 -30.15 -4.59 24.41
CA VAL A 288 -30.73 -3.24 24.60
C VAL A 288 -29.74 -2.40 25.39
N ALA A 289 -29.25 -1.30 24.81
CA ALA A 289 -28.34 -0.41 25.50
C ALA A 289 -29.05 0.29 26.67
N ALA A 290 -28.52 0.15 27.88
CA ALA A 290 -28.96 0.96 29.02
C ALA A 290 -28.71 2.43 28.69
N ALA A 291 -29.73 3.26 28.82
CA ALA A 291 -29.65 4.68 28.48
C ALA A 291 -28.74 5.46 29.45
N ARG A 292 -27.42 5.39 29.28
CA ARG A 292 -26.45 6.34 29.88
C ARG A 292 -25.26 6.56 28.95
N GLY A 293 -25.00 7.83 28.66
CA GLY A 293 -24.13 8.28 27.59
C GLY A 293 -22.63 8.10 27.81
N SER A 294 -21.92 7.86 26.71
CA SER A 294 -20.78 8.66 26.25
C SER A 294 -20.37 8.17 24.86
N GLY A 295 -19.99 9.08 23.97
CA GLY A 295 -19.22 8.77 22.75
C GLY A 295 -20.01 8.39 21.49
N SER A 296 -20.22 9.38 20.61
CA SER A 296 -20.42 9.22 19.16
C SER A 296 -21.62 8.37 18.67
N ALA A 297 -22.85 8.85 18.89
CA ALA A 297 -24.01 8.38 18.14
C ALA A 297 -24.44 9.45 17.12
N PHE A 298 -24.35 9.11 15.84
CA PHE A 298 -24.85 9.90 14.72
C PHE A 298 -26.37 10.11 14.88
N ARG A 299 -26.79 11.37 15.05
CA ARG A 299 -28.19 11.78 15.25
C ARG A 299 -28.82 12.05 13.89
N ALA A 300 -29.57 11.10 13.34
CA ALA A 300 -30.36 11.35 12.13
C ALA A 300 -31.65 12.15 12.45
N PRO A 301 -32.10 13.10 11.60
CA PRO A 301 -33.32 13.87 11.84
C PRO A 301 -34.56 12.97 11.66
N GLY A 302 -35.44 12.93 12.65
CA GLY A 302 -36.62 12.06 12.66
C GLY A 302 -37.78 12.61 11.83
N ALA A 303 -38.39 11.73 11.03
CA ALA A 303 -39.78 11.86 10.61
C ALA A 303 -40.72 11.65 11.82
N ALA A 304 -41.72 12.51 11.94
CA ALA A 304 -42.63 12.63 13.07
C ALA A 304 -43.50 11.36 13.28
N GLY A 305 -43.55 10.84 14.51
CA GLY A 305 -44.62 9.94 14.97
C GLY A 305 -44.22 8.64 15.67
N ALA A 306 -42.97 8.19 15.60
CA ALA A 306 -42.53 6.98 16.32
C ALA A 306 -41.82 7.37 17.63
N GLY A 307 -42.14 6.68 18.73
CA GLY A 307 -41.48 6.84 20.05
C GLY A 307 -39.95 6.65 19.99
N PRO A 308 -39.23 6.89 21.10
CA PRO A 308 -37.77 6.84 21.11
C PRO A 308 -37.27 5.49 20.58
N ALA A 309 -36.46 5.52 19.51
CA ALA A 309 -35.91 4.32 18.90
C ALA A 309 -35.01 3.60 19.93
N LYS A 310 -35.33 2.33 20.23
CA LYS A 310 -34.44 1.46 21.01
C LYS A 310 -33.07 1.39 20.31
N GLN A 311 -32.00 1.59 21.07
CA GLN A 311 -30.63 1.47 20.58
C GLN A 311 -30.04 0.13 21.05
N TYR A 312 -29.42 -0.60 20.13
CA TYR A 312 -28.82 -1.90 20.39
C TYR A 312 -27.29 -1.81 20.39
N GLU A 313 -26.65 -2.49 21.34
CA GLU A 313 -25.22 -2.81 21.30
C GLU A 313 -25.06 -4.18 20.65
N LEU A 314 -24.40 -4.23 19.49
CA LEU A 314 -24.26 -5.45 18.69
C LEU A 314 -23.04 -6.27 19.12
N PHE A 315 -23.12 -7.58 18.96
CA PHE A 315 -22.03 -8.50 19.28
C PHE A 315 -22.04 -9.72 18.34
N GLY A 316 -20.94 -10.48 18.33
CA GLY A 316 -20.83 -11.73 17.56
C GLY A 316 -20.73 -11.55 16.04
N LEU A 317 -20.72 -12.66 15.31
CA LEU A 317 -20.76 -12.65 13.84
C LEU A 317 -22.22 -12.48 13.37
N PRO A 318 -22.51 -11.58 12.42
CA PRO A 318 -23.84 -11.50 11.83
C PRO A 318 -24.13 -12.78 11.04
N LEU A 319 -25.40 -13.14 10.91
CA LEU A 319 -25.85 -14.28 10.11
C LEU A 319 -26.60 -13.76 8.88
N ARG A 320 -26.28 -14.26 7.68
CA ARG A 320 -27.07 -14.00 6.47
C ARG A 320 -27.79 -15.26 6.04
N VAL A 321 -29.10 -15.14 5.82
CA VAL A 321 -29.94 -16.27 5.38
C VAL A 321 -30.70 -15.94 4.11
N ALA A 322 -30.84 -16.92 3.22
CA ALA A 322 -31.72 -16.83 2.07
C ALA A 322 -33.16 -17.16 2.46
N VAL A 323 -34.10 -16.37 1.98
CA VAL A 323 -35.55 -16.57 2.14
C VAL A 323 -36.24 -16.46 0.78
N ASN A 324 -37.17 -17.37 0.51
CA ASN A 324 -37.98 -17.34 -0.70
C ASN A 324 -39.14 -16.35 -0.56
N ASP A 325 -39.77 -15.96 -1.68
CA ASP A 325 -40.89 -15.00 -1.66
C ASP A 325 -42.14 -15.54 -0.91
N GLU A 326 -42.23 -16.86 -0.77
CA GLU A 326 -43.30 -17.58 -0.04
C GLU A 326 -42.92 -17.89 1.41
N ALA A 327 -41.75 -17.47 1.90
CA ALA A 327 -41.28 -17.78 3.23
C ALA A 327 -42.13 -17.10 4.31
N THR A 328 -42.39 -17.82 5.39
CA THR A 328 -43.11 -17.33 6.56
C THR A 328 -42.16 -16.74 7.61
N CYS A 329 -42.69 -15.96 8.55
CA CYS A 329 -41.96 -15.53 9.74
C CYS A 329 -41.47 -16.73 10.57
N GLY A 330 -42.22 -17.84 10.59
CA GLY A 330 -41.82 -19.11 11.20
C GLY A 330 -40.59 -19.74 10.56
N ASP A 331 -40.48 -19.71 9.23
CA ASP A 331 -39.32 -20.26 8.51
C ASP A 331 -38.02 -19.51 8.86
N LEU A 332 -38.10 -18.17 9.00
CA LEU A 332 -36.96 -17.37 9.43
C LEU A 332 -36.58 -17.66 10.89
N ARG A 333 -37.57 -17.76 11.79
CA ARG A 333 -37.33 -18.16 13.19
C ARG A 333 -36.69 -19.53 13.29
N ALA A 334 -37.13 -20.51 12.50
CA ALA A 334 -36.55 -21.84 12.48
C ALA A 334 -35.06 -21.83 12.05
N LYS A 335 -34.71 -21.04 11.04
CA LYS A 335 -33.30 -20.87 10.60
C LYS A 335 -32.44 -20.19 11.66
N VAL A 336 -32.97 -19.15 12.30
CA VAL A 336 -32.30 -18.47 13.43
C VAL A 336 -32.13 -19.42 14.61
N ALA A 337 -33.18 -20.15 14.98
CA ALA A 337 -33.15 -21.13 16.06
C ALA A 337 -32.15 -22.25 15.80
N ALA A 338 -32.04 -22.75 14.56
CA ALA A 338 -31.03 -23.74 14.19
C ALA A 338 -29.59 -23.23 14.40
N HIS A 339 -29.33 -21.96 14.07
CA HIS A 339 -28.03 -21.33 14.33
C HIS A 339 -27.77 -21.12 15.83
N CYS A 340 -28.78 -20.61 16.56
CA CYS A 340 -28.70 -20.33 17.99
C CYS A 340 -28.65 -21.59 18.85
N ALA A 341 -29.21 -22.72 18.41
CA ALA A 341 -29.20 -24.00 19.12
C ALA A 341 -27.79 -24.49 19.46
N ARG A 342 -26.76 -23.98 18.78
CA ARG A 342 -25.35 -24.24 19.07
C ARG A 342 -24.90 -23.68 20.42
N PHE A 343 -25.38 -22.50 20.82
CA PHE A 343 -24.87 -21.76 21.97
C PHE A 343 -25.96 -21.36 22.97
N VAL A 344 -27.22 -21.74 22.72
CA VAL A 344 -28.35 -21.50 23.61
C VAL A 344 -28.80 -22.82 24.22
N ALA A 345 -28.93 -22.88 25.55
CA ALA A 345 -29.40 -24.08 26.24
C ALA A 345 -30.79 -24.52 25.73
N SER A 346 -30.94 -25.81 25.41
CA SER A 346 -32.14 -26.40 24.80
C SER A 346 -33.34 -26.35 25.76
N GLY A 347 -34.43 -25.66 25.38
CA GLY A 347 -35.72 -25.80 26.05
C GLY A 347 -36.60 -24.55 26.20
N ASP A 348 -36.07 -23.33 26.02
CA ASP A 348 -36.85 -22.11 26.22
C ASP A 348 -37.03 -21.31 24.92
N GLY A 349 -38.25 -21.35 24.37
CA GLY A 349 -38.65 -20.64 23.14
C GLY A 349 -38.68 -19.11 23.24
N ASP A 350 -38.33 -18.54 24.39
CA ASP A 350 -38.42 -17.10 24.71
C ASP A 350 -37.07 -16.41 24.96
N ALA A 351 -35.93 -17.07 24.66
CA ALA A 351 -34.61 -16.54 25.00
C ALA A 351 -34.20 -15.23 24.28
N TYR A 352 -34.86 -14.89 23.17
CA TYR A 352 -34.59 -13.67 22.39
C TYR A 352 -35.82 -13.21 21.62
N ARG A 353 -35.95 -11.89 21.41
CA ARG A 353 -37.02 -11.32 20.56
C ARG A 353 -36.52 -11.04 19.15
N CYS A 354 -37.25 -11.45 18.13
CA CYS A 354 -36.92 -11.18 16.74
C CYS A 354 -37.53 -9.83 16.30
N CYS A 355 -36.71 -8.78 16.26
CA CYS A 355 -37.15 -7.44 15.86
C CYS A 355 -36.88 -7.22 14.37
N ALA A 356 -37.91 -6.88 13.58
CA ALA A 356 -37.77 -6.64 12.14
C ALA A 356 -37.47 -5.16 11.83
N SER A 357 -36.67 -4.91 10.79
CA SER A 357 -36.44 -3.57 10.24
C SER A 357 -36.54 -3.56 8.71
N THR A 358 -37.19 -2.54 8.15
CA THR A 358 -37.38 -2.39 6.69
C THR A 358 -36.25 -1.63 5.99
N ALA A 359 -35.28 -1.11 6.75
CA ALA A 359 -34.06 -0.48 6.23
C ALA A 359 -32.81 -1.17 6.79
N SER A 360 -31.66 -0.95 6.14
CA SER A 360 -30.34 -1.41 6.60
C SER A 360 -29.89 -0.67 7.87
N GLY A 361 -30.56 -0.89 9.01
CA GLY A 361 -30.33 -0.14 10.24
C GLY A 361 -31.01 -0.71 11.49
N THR A 362 -30.67 -0.14 12.65
CA THR A 362 -31.12 -0.55 14.00
C THR A 362 -32.45 0.09 14.42
N ARG A 363 -33.29 0.48 13.46
CA ARG A 363 -34.57 1.10 13.80
C ARG A 363 -35.60 -0.01 13.96
N PHE A 364 -36.03 -0.22 15.21
CA PHE A 364 -37.17 -1.07 15.52
C PHE A 364 -38.41 -0.48 14.83
N GLU A 365 -39.01 -1.22 13.90
CA GLU A 365 -40.25 -0.82 13.23
C GLU A 365 -41.42 -1.70 13.67
N SER A 366 -41.22 -3.01 13.78
CA SER A 366 -42.23 -3.94 14.30
C SER A 366 -41.60 -5.23 14.84
N ASP A 367 -42.37 -5.97 15.64
CA ASP A 367 -42.04 -7.37 15.95
C ASP A 367 -42.11 -8.22 14.66
N LEU A 368 -41.35 -9.31 14.60
CA LEU A 368 -41.56 -10.32 13.54
C LEU A 368 -42.97 -10.91 13.81
N GLY A 369 -43.88 -10.88 12.84
CA GLY A 369 -45.27 -11.30 13.01
C GLY A 369 -45.46 -12.76 13.48
N ALA A 370 -46.70 -13.23 13.58
CA ALA A 370 -46.98 -14.61 13.99
C ALA A 370 -46.32 -15.63 13.03
N GLU A 371 -46.01 -16.85 13.50
CA GLU A 371 -45.26 -17.84 12.72
C GLU A 371 -45.88 -18.17 11.36
N ALA A 372 -47.21 -18.15 11.27
CA ALA A 372 -47.97 -18.44 10.05
C ALA A 372 -48.06 -17.24 9.07
N GLU A 373 -47.58 -16.06 9.44
CA GLU A 373 -47.61 -14.88 8.57
C GLU A 373 -46.50 -14.93 7.52
N ALA A 374 -46.82 -14.47 6.31
CA ALA A 374 -45.84 -14.31 5.24
C ALA A 374 -44.80 -13.24 5.65
N LEU A 375 -43.52 -13.53 5.43
CA LEU A 375 -42.44 -12.62 5.76
C LEU A 375 -42.51 -11.37 4.85
N PRO A 376 -42.74 -10.15 5.38
CA PRO A 376 -42.94 -8.97 4.55
C PRO A 376 -41.73 -8.68 3.66
N SER A 377 -41.97 -8.42 2.37
CA SER A 377 -40.92 -8.18 1.35
C SER A 377 -40.01 -6.98 1.66
N THR A 378 -40.45 -6.11 2.57
CA THR A 378 -39.72 -4.94 3.07
C THR A 378 -38.67 -5.29 4.13
N VAL A 379 -38.76 -6.45 4.82
CA VAL A 379 -37.81 -6.82 5.87
C VAL A 379 -36.44 -7.14 5.25
N GLN A 380 -35.43 -6.32 5.54
CA GLN A 380 -34.04 -6.54 5.09
C GLN A 380 -33.14 -7.02 6.22
N THR A 381 -33.43 -6.61 7.45
CA THR A 381 -32.60 -6.90 8.62
C THR A 381 -33.48 -7.31 9.79
N VAL A 382 -33.06 -8.33 10.55
CA VAL A 382 -33.69 -8.77 11.79
C VAL A 382 -32.66 -8.70 12.90
N THR A 383 -32.98 -8.02 14.00
CA THR A 383 -32.12 -7.97 15.19
C THR A 383 -32.70 -8.89 16.24
N LEU A 384 -31.90 -9.84 16.72
CA LEU A 384 -32.22 -10.66 17.88
C LEU A 384 -31.90 -9.84 19.12
N GLU A 385 -32.94 -9.41 19.82
CA GLU A 385 -32.86 -8.66 21.07
C GLU A 385 -32.68 -9.66 22.23
N TRP A 386 -31.54 -9.54 22.93
CA TRP A 386 -31.20 -10.31 24.13
C TRP A 386 -31.27 -9.43 25.38
N SER A 387 -31.72 -9.99 26.50
CA SER A 387 -31.57 -9.37 27.81
C SER A 387 -30.20 -9.70 28.41
N ASP A 388 -29.70 -8.86 29.33
CA ASP A 388 -28.43 -9.11 30.02
C ASP A 388 -28.47 -10.41 30.84
N GLU A 389 -29.63 -10.77 31.40
CA GLU A 389 -29.84 -12.00 32.16
C GLU A 389 -29.77 -13.24 31.26
N ASP A 390 -30.40 -13.19 30.09
CA ASP A 390 -30.38 -14.30 29.14
C ASP A 390 -28.99 -14.49 28.53
N LEU A 391 -28.27 -13.39 28.27
CA LEU A 391 -26.91 -13.46 27.74
C LEU A 391 -25.91 -14.05 28.75
N ALA A 392 -26.07 -13.74 30.03
CA ALA A 392 -25.18 -14.23 31.10
C ALA A 392 -25.53 -15.65 31.58
N GLY A 393 -26.80 -16.03 31.55
CA GLY A 393 -27.28 -17.29 32.11
C GLY A 393 -27.56 -18.40 31.09
N ARG A 394 -27.86 -18.06 29.83
CA ARG A 394 -28.39 -19.02 28.83
C ARG A 394 -27.53 -19.16 27.57
N VAL A 395 -26.63 -18.21 27.33
CA VAL A 395 -25.74 -18.21 26.16
C VAL A 395 -24.33 -18.63 26.57
N ASP A 396 -23.84 -19.70 25.95
CA ASP A 396 -22.42 -20.05 26.05
C ASP A 396 -21.61 -19.11 25.14
N ALA A 397 -21.01 -18.07 25.74
CA ALA A 397 -20.20 -17.10 25.02
C ALA A 397 -18.96 -17.73 24.35
N SER A 398 -18.43 -18.82 24.92
CA SER A 398 -17.26 -19.51 24.37
C SER A 398 -17.61 -20.26 23.09
N GLU A 399 -18.76 -20.95 23.06
CA GLU A 399 -19.26 -21.58 21.84
C GLU A 399 -19.75 -20.55 20.82
N ARG A 400 -20.41 -19.46 21.24
CA ARG A 400 -20.88 -18.41 20.32
C ARG A 400 -19.72 -17.84 19.48
N ASP A 401 -18.61 -17.50 20.12
CA ASP A 401 -17.45 -16.88 19.47
C ASP A 401 -16.44 -17.91 18.93
N ALA A 402 -16.66 -19.22 19.18
CA ALA A 402 -15.80 -20.28 18.67
C ALA A 402 -15.84 -20.35 17.13
N VAL A 403 -14.65 -20.30 16.52
CA VAL A 403 -14.40 -20.49 15.09
C VAL A 403 -13.36 -21.60 14.94
N ASP A 404 -13.65 -22.61 14.13
CA ASP A 404 -12.71 -23.70 13.88
C ASP A 404 -11.72 -23.30 12.78
N ASP A 405 -10.43 -23.61 12.97
CA ASP A 405 -9.42 -23.38 11.93
C ASP A 405 -9.31 -24.58 11.00
N HIS A 406 -9.48 -24.34 9.69
CA HIS A 406 -9.17 -25.33 8.66
C HIS A 406 -7.66 -25.57 8.54
N ALA A 407 -7.23 -26.69 7.96
CA ALA A 407 -5.81 -26.98 7.72
C ALA A 407 -5.09 -25.87 6.92
N SER A 408 -5.81 -25.15 6.06
CA SER A 408 -5.28 -23.98 5.34
C SER A 408 -5.05 -22.75 6.22
N ALA A 409 -5.78 -22.61 7.32
CA ALA A 409 -5.62 -21.58 8.34
C ALA A 409 -4.55 -21.95 9.39
N ARG A 410 -4.44 -23.24 9.75
CA ARG A 410 -3.43 -23.74 10.71
C ARG A 410 -1.99 -23.68 10.23
N ARG A 411 -1.75 -23.57 8.91
CA ARG A 411 -0.42 -23.32 8.33
C ARG A 411 0.18 -21.94 8.71
N ARG A 412 -0.45 -21.18 9.60
CA ARG A 412 0.06 -19.89 10.09
C ARG A 412 1.11 -20.01 11.19
N ASP A 413 1.08 -21.07 12.00
CA ASP A 413 1.85 -21.05 13.25
C ASP A 413 3.18 -21.81 13.19
N ASP A 414 3.36 -22.71 12.22
CA ASP A 414 4.58 -23.55 12.11
C ASP A 414 5.56 -23.14 11.00
N ASP A 415 5.19 -22.17 10.16
CA ASP A 415 6.04 -21.65 9.08
C ASP A 415 6.22 -20.13 9.26
N GLY A 416 7.23 -19.76 10.05
CA GLY A 416 7.54 -18.38 10.37
C GLY A 416 7.57 -17.48 9.13
N GLY A 417 6.55 -16.64 8.97
CA GLY A 417 6.55 -15.45 8.11
C GLY A 417 6.80 -15.63 6.61
N ARG A 418 6.99 -16.86 6.09
CA ARG A 418 7.35 -17.11 4.68
C ARG A 418 6.16 -17.61 3.86
N GLY A 419 5.10 -16.81 3.79
CA GLY A 419 3.87 -17.24 3.12
C GLY A 419 3.10 -16.18 2.34
N ALA A 420 3.53 -14.93 2.30
CA ALA A 420 3.10 -14.00 1.25
C ALA A 420 4.03 -14.22 0.06
N ALA A 421 3.51 -14.26 -1.17
CA ALA A 421 4.35 -14.22 -2.36
C ALA A 421 5.13 -12.89 -2.35
N SER A 422 6.33 -12.89 -1.76
CA SER A 422 7.16 -11.71 -1.62
C SER A 422 7.64 -11.28 -2.99
N ILE A 423 7.38 -10.03 -3.34
CA ILE A 423 7.86 -9.42 -4.57
C ILE A 423 9.38 -9.23 -4.41
N ASP A 424 10.20 -9.73 -5.33
CA ASP A 424 11.63 -9.41 -5.32
C ASP A 424 11.85 -8.00 -5.89
N VAL A 425 12.78 -7.21 -5.36
CA VAL A 425 13.17 -5.93 -5.96
C VAL A 425 13.57 -6.06 -7.43
N LEU A 426 14.14 -7.20 -7.84
CA LEU A 426 14.42 -7.52 -9.23
C LEU A 426 13.16 -7.74 -10.08
N ASP A 427 12.04 -8.20 -9.49
CA ASP A 427 10.74 -8.19 -10.18
C ASP A 427 10.29 -6.75 -10.48
N CYS A 428 10.56 -5.81 -9.57
CA CYS A 428 10.22 -4.39 -9.78
C CYS A 428 11.06 -3.75 -10.89
N PHE A 429 12.35 -4.09 -11.00
CA PHE A 429 13.19 -3.67 -12.14
C PHE A 429 12.67 -4.22 -13.47
N ARG A 430 12.30 -5.51 -13.50
CA ARG A 430 11.66 -6.11 -14.68
C ARG A 430 10.37 -5.40 -15.04
N LYS A 431 9.56 -5.03 -14.03
CA LYS A 431 8.31 -4.28 -14.25
C LYS A 431 8.56 -2.89 -14.82
N LEU A 432 9.62 -2.20 -14.41
CA LEU A 432 10.04 -0.91 -14.98
C LEU A 432 10.41 -1.05 -16.47
N ALA A 433 11.07 -2.15 -16.84
CA ALA A 433 11.50 -2.42 -18.21
C ALA A 433 10.40 -3.00 -19.11
N GLU A 434 9.19 -3.23 -18.60
CA GLU A 434 8.05 -3.63 -19.41
C GLU A 434 7.58 -2.47 -20.30
N ARG A 435 7.20 -2.80 -21.54
CA ARG A 435 6.58 -1.84 -22.45
C ARG A 435 5.16 -1.56 -21.99
N GLU A 436 4.86 -0.30 -21.69
CA GLU A 436 3.54 0.17 -21.29
C GLU A 436 2.94 1.12 -22.33
N GLN A 437 1.61 1.22 -22.37
CA GLN A 437 0.93 2.20 -23.21
C GLN A 437 0.57 3.43 -22.38
N LEU A 438 0.92 4.61 -22.88
CA LEU A 438 0.63 5.87 -22.19
C LEU A 438 -0.89 6.07 -22.00
N GLY A 439 -1.23 6.64 -20.85
CA GLY A 439 -2.60 7.00 -20.49
C GLY A 439 -3.16 8.15 -21.33
N GLU A 440 -4.44 8.47 -21.15
CA GLU A 440 -5.12 9.52 -21.91
C GLU A 440 -4.60 10.92 -21.60
N THR A 441 -4.06 11.14 -20.40
CA THR A 441 -3.49 12.42 -19.95
C THR A 441 -2.00 12.58 -20.26
N GLU A 442 -1.31 11.50 -20.66
CA GLU A 442 0.14 11.46 -20.86
C GLU A 442 0.49 11.19 -22.34
N GLN A 443 -0.36 11.62 -23.26
CA GLN A 443 -0.15 11.37 -24.69
C GLN A 443 1.15 12.00 -25.19
N TRP A 444 1.86 11.27 -26.05
CA TRP A 444 3.11 11.71 -26.63
C TRP A 444 2.89 12.32 -28.03
N TYR A 445 3.53 13.46 -28.29
CA TYR A 445 3.49 14.12 -29.59
C TYR A 445 4.41 13.41 -30.58
N CYS A 446 3.83 12.85 -31.64
CA CYS A 446 4.60 12.22 -32.70
C CYS A 446 4.99 13.24 -33.77
N ALA A 447 6.31 13.46 -33.97
CA ALA A 447 6.82 14.39 -34.99
C ALA A 447 6.44 13.99 -36.43
N LYS A 448 6.27 12.69 -36.71
CA LYS A 448 5.84 12.20 -38.04
C LYS A 448 4.33 12.36 -38.28
N CYS A 449 3.50 12.01 -37.30
CA CYS A 449 2.04 12.14 -37.42
C CYS A 449 1.53 13.55 -37.12
N LYS A 450 2.36 14.40 -36.50
CA LYS A 450 2.03 15.76 -36.02
C LYS A 450 0.80 15.81 -35.10
N GLN A 451 0.61 14.76 -34.31
CA GLN A 451 -0.52 14.64 -33.37
C GLN A 451 -0.07 13.95 -32.08
N HIS A 452 -0.82 14.19 -31.01
CA HIS A 452 -0.67 13.45 -29.76
C HIS A 452 -1.26 12.04 -29.92
N SER A 453 -0.53 11.05 -29.42
CA SER A 453 -0.93 9.65 -29.51
C SER A 453 -0.60 8.93 -28.22
N ARG A 454 -1.37 7.89 -27.90
CA ARG A 454 -1.08 6.96 -26.81
C ARG A 454 0.05 6.03 -27.21
N ALA A 455 1.25 6.59 -27.25
CA ALA A 455 2.47 5.88 -27.61
C ALA A 455 2.78 4.77 -26.60
N PHE A 456 3.52 3.78 -27.06
CA PHE A 456 4.11 2.80 -26.16
C PHE A 456 5.43 3.34 -25.64
N LYS A 457 5.65 3.29 -24.33
CA LYS A 457 6.89 3.70 -23.68
C LYS A 457 7.53 2.49 -23.02
N LYS A 458 8.84 2.38 -23.15
CA LYS A 458 9.68 1.39 -22.47
C LYS A 458 10.88 2.12 -21.87
N LEU A 459 11.20 1.84 -20.60
CA LEU A 459 12.33 2.41 -19.90
C LEU A 459 13.32 1.31 -19.54
N ASP A 460 14.48 1.30 -20.18
CA ASP A 460 15.55 0.37 -19.86
C ASP A 460 16.65 1.06 -19.06
N LEU A 461 17.27 0.35 -18.12
CA LEU A 461 18.37 0.89 -17.32
C LEU A 461 19.66 0.84 -18.15
N TRP A 462 20.23 1.99 -18.50
CA TRP A 462 21.42 2.05 -19.35
C TRP A 462 22.72 2.06 -18.53
N SER A 463 22.81 2.97 -17.56
CA SER A 463 23.94 3.06 -16.63
C SER A 463 23.44 3.35 -15.22
N VAL A 464 24.24 2.94 -14.23
CA VAL A 464 23.92 3.07 -12.81
C VAL A 464 24.96 3.94 -12.08
N PRO A 465 24.56 4.71 -11.04
CA PRO A 465 25.43 5.59 -10.25
C PRO A 465 26.22 4.85 -9.16
N ASP A 466 27.14 5.53 -8.49
CA ASP A 466 27.84 4.98 -7.31
C ASP A 466 26.91 4.88 -6.09
N VAL A 467 25.96 5.81 -5.96
CA VAL A 467 24.86 5.76 -4.98
C VAL A 467 23.54 5.62 -5.71
N LEU A 468 22.89 4.47 -5.53
CA LEU A 468 21.63 4.14 -6.17
C LEU A 468 20.46 4.34 -5.19
N ILE A 469 19.54 5.24 -5.56
CA ILE A 469 18.34 5.53 -4.77
C ILE A 469 17.13 4.89 -5.46
N LEU A 470 16.50 3.93 -4.79
CA LEU A 470 15.34 3.20 -5.29
C LEU A 470 14.10 3.55 -4.49
N HIS A 471 13.15 4.21 -5.13
CA HIS A 471 11.83 4.50 -4.57
C HIS A 471 10.85 3.40 -4.97
N LEU A 472 10.19 2.77 -4.00
CA LEU A 472 9.13 1.80 -4.24
C LEU A 472 7.80 2.54 -4.39
N LYS A 473 7.20 2.52 -5.59
CA LYS A 473 5.97 3.26 -5.92
C LYS A 473 4.73 2.63 -5.29
N ARG A 474 4.63 2.75 -3.95
CA ARG A 474 3.56 2.17 -3.13
C ARG A 474 2.26 2.95 -3.18
N PHE A 475 2.30 4.25 -3.43
CA PHE A 475 1.10 5.07 -3.50
C PHE A 475 0.55 5.07 -4.94
N GLN A 476 -0.70 4.65 -5.08
CA GLN A 476 -1.41 4.67 -6.35
C GLN A 476 -2.63 5.57 -6.25
N TYR A 477 -2.85 6.36 -7.32
CA TYR A 477 -4.05 7.16 -7.49
C TYR A 477 -5.02 6.37 -8.36
N ALA A 478 -6.06 5.82 -7.73
CA ALA A 478 -7.19 5.27 -8.47
C ALA A 478 -8.19 6.39 -8.73
N GLN A 479 -8.22 6.89 -9.97
CA GLN A 479 -9.30 7.77 -10.44
C GLN A 479 -10.50 6.90 -10.79
N ASN A 480 -11.57 6.99 -9.99
CA ASN A 480 -12.92 6.62 -10.44
C ASN A 480 -13.82 7.86 -10.40
N THR A 481 -14.82 7.87 -11.27
CA THR A 481 -15.67 9.00 -11.70
C THR A 481 -16.41 9.77 -10.61
N TYR A 482 -16.34 9.33 -9.35
CA TYR A 482 -17.02 9.97 -8.23
C TYR A 482 -16.16 10.14 -6.95
N PHE A 483 -15.03 9.43 -6.82
CA PHE A 483 -14.13 9.51 -5.66
C PHE A 483 -12.68 9.19 -6.05
N VAL A 484 -11.73 10.03 -5.63
CA VAL A 484 -10.29 9.74 -5.75
C VAL A 484 -9.88 8.84 -4.58
N HIS A 485 -9.74 7.54 -4.85
CA HIS A 485 -9.20 6.62 -3.86
C HIS A 485 -7.67 6.62 -3.96
N ARG A 486 -7.01 7.03 -2.88
CA ARG A 486 -5.55 6.92 -2.71
C ARG A 486 -5.28 5.64 -1.91
N GLN A 487 -4.61 4.68 -2.53
CA GLN A 487 -4.27 3.41 -1.89
C GLN A 487 -2.75 3.29 -1.73
N LYS A 488 -2.32 2.76 -0.59
CA LYS A 488 -0.93 2.34 -0.36
C LYS A 488 -0.84 0.83 -0.54
N LEU A 489 0.16 0.39 -1.29
CA LEU A 489 0.53 -1.02 -1.40
C LEU A 489 1.40 -1.40 -0.21
N ASP A 490 0.90 -2.29 0.64
CA ASP A 490 1.60 -2.81 1.81
C ASP A 490 2.28 -4.17 1.54
N ASP A 491 2.45 -4.54 0.25
CA ASP A 491 3.13 -5.78 -0.14
C ASP A 491 4.58 -5.79 0.34
N LEU A 492 5.02 -6.94 0.86
CA LEU A 492 6.42 -7.15 1.23
C LEU A 492 7.27 -7.24 -0.04
N VAL A 493 8.19 -6.28 -0.20
CA VAL A 493 9.23 -6.32 -1.23
C VAL A 493 10.49 -6.85 -0.57
N SER A 494 10.96 -8.01 -1.02
CA SER A 494 12.24 -8.58 -0.63
C SER A 494 13.36 -7.87 -1.39
N PHE A 495 14.38 -7.43 -0.66
CA PHE A 495 15.56 -6.79 -1.23
C PHE A 495 16.80 -7.22 -0.45
N PRO A 496 17.93 -7.49 -1.13
CA PRO A 496 19.13 -7.97 -0.48
C PRO A 496 19.88 -6.85 0.24
N LEU A 497 20.34 -7.11 1.47
CA LEU A 497 21.14 -6.14 2.23
C LEU A 497 22.56 -6.00 1.66
N ARG A 498 23.06 -7.04 0.99
CA ARG A 498 24.40 -7.11 0.40
C ARG A 498 24.34 -7.75 -0.97
N ASP A 499 25.28 -7.39 -1.82
CA ASP A 499 25.52 -8.01 -3.12
C ASP A 499 24.28 -7.99 -4.05
N LEU A 500 23.54 -6.88 -4.07
CA LEU A 500 22.52 -6.64 -5.10
C LEU A 500 23.21 -6.54 -6.46
N ASP A 501 23.02 -7.56 -7.31
CA ASP A 501 23.58 -7.60 -8.66
C ASP A 501 22.59 -7.08 -9.71
N LEU A 502 22.93 -5.94 -10.30
CA LEU A 502 22.16 -5.32 -11.38
C LEU A 502 22.71 -5.62 -12.78
N SER A 503 23.74 -6.46 -12.90
CA SER A 503 24.39 -6.80 -14.19
C SER A 503 23.40 -7.31 -15.25
N SER A 504 22.37 -8.04 -14.82
CA SER A 504 21.31 -8.57 -15.70
C SER A 504 20.27 -7.54 -16.14
N GLN A 505 20.13 -6.42 -15.41
CA GLN A 505 19.12 -5.39 -15.65
C GLN A 505 19.69 -4.17 -16.40
N VAL A 506 21.00 -3.95 -16.30
CA VAL A 506 21.69 -2.79 -16.87
C VAL A 506 22.22 -3.15 -18.27
N LEU A 507 21.71 -2.48 -19.30
CA LEU A 507 22.09 -2.75 -20.69
C LEU A 507 23.54 -2.34 -21.01
N GLY A 508 24.02 -1.25 -20.42
CA GLY A 508 25.38 -0.73 -20.61
C GLY A 508 26.44 -1.37 -19.69
N ALA A 509 26.08 -2.33 -18.84
CA ALA A 509 26.97 -2.88 -17.81
C ALA A 509 28.22 -3.57 -18.36
N LYS A 510 28.20 -4.04 -19.61
CA LYS A 510 29.34 -4.72 -20.24
C LYS A 510 30.56 -3.82 -20.40
N ASP A 511 30.37 -2.50 -20.36
CA ASP A 511 31.41 -1.51 -20.61
C ASP A 511 31.91 -0.78 -19.35
N ASP A 512 31.31 -1.02 -18.17
CA ASP A 512 31.70 -0.35 -16.91
C ASP A 512 32.60 -1.24 -16.04
N PRO A 513 33.91 -0.93 -15.91
CA PRO A 513 34.85 -1.75 -15.13
C PRO A 513 34.58 -1.69 -13.62
N ARG A 514 33.73 -0.77 -13.14
CA ARG A 514 33.37 -0.65 -11.72
C ARG A 514 32.38 -1.72 -11.25
N GLY A 515 31.75 -2.46 -12.18
CA GLY A 515 30.73 -3.46 -11.87
C GLY A 515 29.38 -2.86 -11.46
N CYS A 516 28.43 -3.74 -11.15
CA CYS A 516 27.04 -3.39 -10.83
C CYS A 516 26.55 -4.06 -9.52
N LEU A 517 27.47 -4.30 -8.59
CA LEU A 517 27.19 -4.86 -7.27
C LEU A 517 26.98 -3.75 -6.24
N TYR A 518 25.93 -3.87 -5.44
CA TYR A 518 25.56 -2.86 -4.44
C TYR A 518 25.28 -3.48 -3.07
N ASP A 519 25.66 -2.75 -2.02
CA ASP A 519 25.30 -3.04 -0.64
C ASP A 519 24.32 -1.97 -0.13
N LEU A 520 23.27 -2.40 0.58
CA LEU A 520 22.27 -1.52 1.17
C LEU A 520 22.88 -0.83 2.39
N TYR A 521 22.72 0.49 2.51
CA TYR A 521 23.21 1.24 3.67
C TYR A 521 22.12 2.03 4.40
N ALA A 522 21.01 2.35 3.75
CA ALA A 522 19.88 3.00 4.40
C ALA A 522 18.54 2.63 3.76
N VAL A 523 17.48 2.67 4.58
CA VAL A 523 16.10 2.46 4.20
C VAL A 523 15.25 3.55 4.85
N SER A 524 14.47 4.26 4.05
CA SER A 524 13.37 5.08 4.51
C SER A 524 12.11 4.25 4.53
N GLU A 525 11.43 4.23 5.67
CA GLU A 525 10.22 3.44 5.93
C GLU A 525 9.01 4.37 6.09
N HIS A 526 7.84 3.87 5.74
CA HIS A 526 6.57 4.58 5.91
C HIS A 526 5.51 3.66 6.50
N SER A 527 4.99 4.06 7.66
CA SER A 527 3.82 3.47 8.31
C SER A 527 2.57 4.34 8.09
N GLY A 528 1.38 3.74 8.07
CA GLY A 528 0.12 4.46 7.82
C GLY A 528 -0.15 4.74 6.34
N GLY A 529 -1.13 5.60 6.07
CA GLY A 529 -1.65 5.92 4.72
C GLY A 529 -1.41 7.37 4.31
N LEU A 530 -1.81 7.75 3.09
CA LEU A 530 -1.50 9.08 2.53
C LEU A 530 -2.20 10.26 3.25
N GLY A 531 -3.28 10.00 4.01
CA GLY A 531 -3.97 10.99 4.84
C GLY A 531 -3.43 11.11 6.27
N GLY A 532 -2.44 10.29 6.62
CA GLY A 532 -1.87 10.17 7.96
C GLY A 532 -0.96 8.94 8.06
N GLY A 533 0.32 9.18 8.28
CA GLY A 533 1.38 8.19 8.40
C GLY A 533 2.59 8.71 9.15
N HIS A 534 3.59 7.86 9.33
CA HIS A 534 4.82 8.19 10.03
C HIS A 534 6.01 7.61 9.29
N TYR A 535 7.01 8.45 9.03
CA TYR A 535 8.24 8.02 8.37
C TYR A 535 9.27 7.69 9.45
N THR A 536 10.03 6.63 9.22
CA THR A 536 11.20 6.23 10.00
C THR A 536 12.36 5.97 9.06
N ALA A 537 13.57 5.87 9.58
CA ALA A 537 14.74 5.52 8.78
C ALA A 537 15.56 4.46 9.50
N THR A 538 16.11 3.51 8.76
CA THR A 538 17.02 2.49 9.26
C THR A 538 18.31 2.59 8.45
N ALA A 539 19.45 2.83 9.08
CA ALA A 539 20.74 3.02 8.39
C ALA A 539 21.87 2.28 9.10
N ILE A 540 22.87 1.85 8.34
CA ILE A 540 24.09 1.25 8.87
C ILE A 540 25.13 2.33 9.09
N ASP A 541 25.77 2.31 10.25
CA ASP A 541 26.97 3.11 10.49
C ASP A 541 28.19 2.37 9.93
N ASP A 542 28.92 2.99 9.01
CA ASP A 542 30.05 2.36 8.31
C ASP A 542 31.25 2.14 9.25
N ALA A 543 31.39 2.94 10.31
CA ALA A 543 32.47 2.79 11.28
C ALA A 543 32.28 1.58 12.20
N THR A 544 31.06 1.39 12.73
CA THR A 544 30.74 0.29 13.64
C THR A 544 30.18 -0.95 12.94
N GLN A 545 29.74 -0.83 11.68
CA GLN A 545 29.01 -1.85 10.92
C GLN A 545 27.72 -2.31 11.65
N VAL A 546 27.10 -1.41 12.41
CA VAL A 546 25.87 -1.66 13.16
C VAL A 546 24.70 -0.92 12.52
N TRP A 547 23.55 -1.59 12.44
CA TRP A 547 22.30 -0.96 12.00
C TRP A 547 21.63 -0.21 13.15
N TYR A 548 21.17 1.01 12.85
CA TYR A 548 20.43 1.86 13.74
C TYR A 548 19.08 2.22 13.12
N HIS A 549 18.06 2.25 13.96
CA HIS A 549 16.73 2.72 13.62
C HIS A 549 16.52 4.11 14.22
N TYR A 550 16.10 5.04 13.36
CA TYR A 550 15.89 6.44 13.62
C TYR A 550 14.39 6.73 13.54
N ASN A 551 13.81 7.06 14.69
CA ASN A 551 12.43 7.47 14.84
C ASN A 551 12.41 8.87 15.46
N ASP A 552 12.41 9.89 14.59
CA ASP A 552 12.57 11.30 14.96
C ASP A 552 13.80 11.54 15.85
N SER A 553 13.60 11.81 17.14
CA SER A 553 14.64 12.06 18.13
C SER A 553 15.17 10.80 18.82
N LEU A 554 14.54 9.64 18.56
CA LEU A 554 14.91 8.37 19.16
C LEU A 554 15.80 7.59 18.20
N VAL A 555 16.99 7.20 18.68
CA VAL A 555 17.90 6.29 17.97
C VAL A 555 18.00 5.00 18.77
N SER A 556 17.73 3.87 18.13
CA SER A 556 17.86 2.53 18.72
C SER A 556 18.66 1.62 17.80
N ARG A 557 19.25 0.57 18.36
CA ARG A 557 19.93 -0.45 17.56
C ARG A 557 18.90 -1.31 16.84
N ALA A 558 19.10 -1.55 15.54
CA ALA A 558 18.27 -2.42 14.72
C ALA A 558 18.97 -3.75 14.42
N ASP A 559 18.18 -4.82 14.31
CA ASP A 559 18.66 -6.10 13.79
C ASP A 559 18.58 -6.09 12.26
N PRO A 560 19.63 -6.54 11.52
CA PRO A 560 19.59 -6.69 10.08
C PRO A 560 18.34 -7.43 9.55
N SER A 561 17.80 -8.40 10.30
CA SER A 561 16.61 -9.15 9.89
C SER A 561 15.34 -8.31 9.85
N THR A 562 15.32 -7.17 10.55
CA THR A 562 14.16 -6.27 10.65
C THR A 562 14.16 -5.16 9.60
N VAL A 563 15.28 -4.97 8.89
CA VAL A 563 15.46 -3.96 7.84
C VAL A 563 14.54 -4.26 6.64
N VAL A 564 14.36 -5.53 6.29
CA VAL A 564 13.43 -5.94 5.24
C VAL A 564 12.02 -5.98 5.80
N SER A 565 11.23 -4.94 5.49
CA SER A 565 9.86 -4.82 5.97
C SER A 565 8.91 -4.33 4.87
N SER A 566 7.60 -4.56 5.05
CA SER A 566 6.57 -4.00 4.17
C SER A 566 6.48 -2.47 4.26
N GLN A 567 7.11 -1.87 5.27
CA GLN A 567 7.16 -0.42 5.45
C GLN A 567 8.25 0.24 4.62
N ALA A 568 9.22 -0.53 4.11
CA ALA A 568 10.30 0.01 3.27
C ALA A 568 9.73 0.77 2.06
N TYR A 569 10.12 2.04 1.92
CA TYR A 569 9.58 2.98 0.94
C TYR A 569 10.66 3.50 -0.02
N VAL A 570 11.83 3.90 0.50
CA VAL A 570 13.01 4.26 -0.31
C VAL A 570 14.21 3.46 0.17
N LEU A 571 14.94 2.84 -0.75
CA LEU A 571 16.14 2.04 -0.49
C LEU A 571 17.36 2.79 -1.01
N PHE A 572 18.43 2.81 -0.23
CA PHE A 572 19.68 3.47 -0.58
C PHE A 572 20.81 2.44 -0.63
N TYR A 573 21.40 2.32 -1.83
CA TYR A 573 22.43 1.34 -2.16
C TYR A 573 23.73 2.04 -2.53
N LYS A 574 24.85 1.52 -2.05
CA LYS A 574 26.20 1.99 -2.38
C LYS A 574 26.89 0.93 -3.23
N ARG A 575 27.48 1.35 -4.35
CA ARG A 575 28.24 0.47 -5.24
C ARG A 575 29.45 -0.08 -4.48
N LYS A 576 29.69 -1.38 -4.59
CA LYS A 576 30.92 -2.00 -4.07
C LYS A 576 32.09 -1.55 -4.92
N ALA A 577 33.15 -1.06 -4.27
CA ALA A 577 34.40 -0.83 -4.98
C ALA A 577 34.86 -2.16 -5.59
N ALA A 578 35.22 -2.15 -6.88
CA ALA A 578 35.79 -3.31 -7.52
C ALA A 578 36.99 -3.79 -6.67
N ALA A 579 36.99 -5.07 -6.29
CA ALA A 579 38.16 -5.66 -5.66
C ALA A 579 39.35 -5.39 -6.59
N ARG A 580 40.35 -4.63 -6.12
CA ARG A 580 41.61 -4.49 -6.86
C ARG A 580 42.16 -5.91 -7.02
N ALA A 581 42.04 -6.44 -8.24
CA ALA A 581 42.60 -7.72 -8.64
C ALA A 581 44.12 -7.67 -8.61
#